data_AF-A0A5N7A0E7-F1
#
_entry.id   AF-A0A5N7A0E7-F1
#
_cell.length_a   1.000
_cell.length_b   1.000
_cell.length_c   1.000
_cell.angle_alpha   90.00
_cell.angle_beta   90.00
_cell.angle_gamma   90.00
#
_symmetry.space_group_name_H-M   'P 1'
#
loop_
_entity.id
_entity.type
_entity.pdbx_description
1 polymer ?
#
loop_
_entity_poly.entity_id
_entity_poly.type
_entity_poly.pdbx_seq_one_letter_code
_entity_poly.pdbx_strand_id
1 'polypeptide(L)'
;MRFIPLALGFMATTSTVFAGPPNVQTVSVQLSNDQSGANANVDVPTDGNRRSVQALWGHTSVSTNGVVTATSAQLTRFQQSTHCEITQQPNVDAKLDAQRTWVSLDQGKLVNYDVRQLLAKFMEDYIDDRNCGLSWVLI
;
A
#
# COMPACT_ATOMS: atom_id res chain seq x y z
N MET A 1 -15.62 64.16 -39.15
CA MET A 1 -14.84 63.09 -38.48
C MET A 1 -15.65 62.62 -37.28
N ARG A 2 -16.02 61.34 -37.22
CA ARG A 2 -16.77 60.71 -36.12
C ARG A 2 -16.00 59.44 -35.75
N PHE A 3 -15.51 59.38 -34.52
CA PHE A 3 -14.80 58.22 -33.99
C PHE A 3 -15.79 57.32 -33.24
N ILE A 4 -15.85 56.04 -33.61
CA ILE A 4 -16.61 54.99 -32.92
C ILE A 4 -15.59 54.12 -32.19
N PRO A 5 -15.62 53.97 -30.86
CA PRO A 5 -14.80 52.97 -30.20
C PRO A 5 -15.54 51.63 -30.22
N LEU A 6 -14.96 50.61 -30.86
CA LEU A 6 -15.33 49.22 -30.63
C LEU A 6 -14.66 48.75 -29.33
N ALA A 7 -15.45 48.52 -28.29
CA ALA A 7 -14.99 47.84 -27.10
C ALA A 7 -15.07 46.32 -27.32
N LEU A 8 -13.92 45.64 -27.38
CA LEU A 8 -13.84 44.18 -27.35
C LEU A 8 -14.02 43.69 -25.90
N GLY A 9 -15.17 43.09 -25.60
CA GLY A 9 -15.40 42.37 -24.35
C GLY A 9 -14.82 40.95 -24.42
N PHE A 10 -13.79 40.67 -23.62
CA PHE A 10 -13.30 39.31 -23.39
C PHE A 10 -14.23 38.59 -22.39
N MET A 11 -15.00 37.60 -22.85
CA MET A 11 -15.67 36.65 -21.96
C MET A 11 -14.67 35.58 -21.52
N ALA A 12 -14.20 35.68 -20.27
CA ALA A 12 -13.40 34.64 -19.63
C ALA A 12 -14.33 33.56 -19.06
N THR A 13 -14.43 32.42 -19.73
CA THR A 13 -15.13 31.24 -19.21
C THR A 13 -14.19 30.45 -18.30
N THR A 14 -14.37 30.54 -16.99
CA THR A 14 -13.65 29.70 -16.01
C THR A 14 -14.32 28.33 -15.95
N SER A 15 -13.78 27.35 -16.69
CA SER A 15 -14.18 25.94 -16.55
C SER A 15 -13.49 25.32 -15.33
N THR A 16 -14.24 25.11 -14.25
CA THR A 16 -13.78 24.33 -13.09
C THR A 16 -13.85 22.85 -13.41
N VAL A 17 -12.71 22.20 -13.60
CA VAL A 17 -12.62 20.74 -13.70
C VAL A 17 -12.70 20.17 -12.28
N PHE A 18 -13.81 19.51 -11.95
CA PHE A 18 -13.89 18.72 -10.72
C PHE A 18 -13.19 17.39 -10.96
N ALA A 19 -11.96 17.25 -10.43
CA ALA A 19 -11.35 15.94 -10.30
C ALA A 19 -12.16 15.16 -9.24
N GLY A 20 -12.85 14.10 -9.67
CA GLY A 20 -13.46 13.15 -8.75
C GLY A 20 -12.39 12.51 -7.85
N PRO A 21 -12.78 11.90 -6.71
CA PRO A 21 -11.82 11.23 -5.84
C PRO A 21 -11.05 10.18 -6.66
N PRO A 22 -9.72 10.10 -6.53
CA PRO A 22 -8.93 9.11 -7.24
C PRO A 22 -9.47 7.71 -6.91
N ASN A 23 -9.72 6.90 -7.94
CA ASN A 23 -10.04 5.49 -7.76
C ASN A 23 -8.77 4.79 -7.28
N VAL A 24 -8.63 4.63 -5.96
CA VAL A 24 -7.46 3.95 -5.39
C VAL A 24 -7.67 2.46 -5.53
N GLN A 25 -6.81 1.85 -6.34
CA GLN A 25 -6.78 0.42 -6.56
C GLN A 25 -6.36 -0.31 -5.26
N THR A 26 -6.74 -1.59 -5.15
CA THR A 26 -6.50 -2.38 -3.94
C THR A 26 -5.94 -3.74 -4.30
N VAL A 27 -5.01 -4.22 -3.48
CA VAL A 27 -4.48 -5.58 -3.51
C VAL A 27 -4.95 -6.34 -2.27
N SER A 28 -5.38 -7.58 -2.45
CA SER A 28 -5.79 -8.45 -1.33
C SER A 28 -4.61 -9.29 -0.87
N VAL A 29 -4.26 -9.15 0.40
CA VAL A 29 -3.17 -9.89 1.03
C VAL A 29 -3.69 -10.72 2.19
N GLN A 30 -3.31 -12.00 2.17
CA GLN A 30 -3.55 -12.92 3.26
C GLN A 30 -2.33 -12.97 4.17
N LEU A 31 -2.54 -12.81 5.46
CA LEU A 31 -1.59 -13.26 6.49
C LEU A 31 -2.05 -14.61 7.02
N SER A 32 -1.10 -15.50 7.27
CA SER A 32 -1.34 -16.84 7.81
C SER A 32 -0.42 -17.12 8.97
N ASN A 33 -0.94 -17.81 9.98
CA ASN A 33 -0.22 -18.29 11.15
C ASN A 33 -0.31 -19.82 11.18
N ASP A 34 0.76 -20.48 10.78
CA ASP A 34 0.81 -21.94 10.67
C ASP A 34 0.79 -22.64 12.05
N GLN A 35 1.08 -21.92 13.14
CA GLN A 35 1.05 -22.47 14.50
C GLN A 35 -0.37 -22.56 15.07
N SER A 36 -1.21 -21.54 14.78
CA SER A 36 -2.61 -21.50 15.25
C SER A 36 -3.62 -21.96 14.19
N GLY A 37 -3.23 -22.00 12.92
CA GLY A 37 -4.12 -22.22 11.78
C GLY A 37 -4.92 -20.98 11.36
N ALA A 38 -4.74 -19.84 12.03
CA ALA A 38 -5.43 -18.60 11.70
C ALA A 38 -4.94 -18.02 10.37
N ASN A 39 -5.85 -17.53 9.55
CA ASN A 39 -5.54 -16.76 8.34
C ASN A 39 -6.59 -15.67 8.10
N ALA A 40 -6.19 -14.57 7.48
CA ALA A 40 -7.09 -13.46 7.15
C ALA A 40 -6.63 -12.69 5.92
N ASN A 41 -7.59 -12.41 5.02
CA ASN A 41 -7.40 -11.55 3.86
C ASN A 41 -7.81 -10.12 4.19
N VAL A 42 -6.98 -9.15 3.79
CA VAL A 42 -7.28 -7.72 3.88
C VAL A 42 -6.97 -7.07 2.55
N ASP A 43 -7.86 -6.19 2.11
CA ASP A 43 -7.64 -5.34 0.94
C ASP A 43 -6.84 -4.11 1.36
N VAL A 44 -5.66 -3.95 0.77
CA VAL A 44 -4.76 -2.84 1.05
C VAL A 44 -4.71 -1.91 -0.15
N PRO A 45 -4.88 -0.58 0.04
CA PRO A 45 -4.75 0.37 -1.05
C PRO A 45 -3.31 0.42 -1.61
N THR A 46 -3.18 0.50 -2.93
CA THR A 46 -1.89 0.53 -3.66
C THR A 46 -1.34 1.96 -3.87
N ASP A 47 -1.70 2.87 -2.97
CA ASP A 47 -1.35 4.31 -3.02
C ASP A 47 0.08 4.63 -2.54
N GLY A 48 0.90 3.62 -2.30
CA GLY A 48 2.26 3.79 -1.81
C GLY A 48 2.37 4.22 -0.35
N ASN A 49 1.28 4.45 0.37
CA ASN A 49 1.33 4.84 1.77
C ASN A 49 1.69 3.65 2.66
N ARG A 50 2.65 3.87 3.55
CA ARG A 50 3.01 2.87 4.57
C ARG A 50 1.90 2.83 5.62
N ARG A 51 1.41 1.64 5.93
CA ARG A 51 0.35 1.40 6.92
C ARG A 51 0.83 0.38 7.94
N SER A 52 0.40 0.50 9.19
CA SER A 52 0.75 -0.52 10.17
C SER A 52 0.00 -1.81 9.89
N VAL A 53 0.69 -2.94 10.06
CA VAL A 53 0.08 -4.27 9.98
C VAL A 53 -1.05 -4.40 10.98
N GLN A 54 -0.88 -3.81 12.18
CA GLN A 54 -1.92 -3.79 13.20
C GLN A 54 -3.17 -3.02 12.76
N ALA A 55 -3.05 -1.89 12.05
CA ALA A 55 -4.22 -1.15 11.56
C ALA A 55 -4.99 -1.94 10.49
N LEU A 56 -4.26 -2.70 9.67
CA LEU A 56 -4.84 -3.48 8.58
C LEU A 56 -5.44 -4.82 9.07
N TRP A 57 -4.72 -5.58 9.90
CA TRP A 57 -5.11 -6.93 10.33
C TRP A 57 -5.55 -7.06 11.79
N GLY A 58 -5.44 -6.02 12.61
CA GLY A 58 -5.70 -6.07 14.06
C GLY A 58 -7.13 -6.41 14.47
N HIS A 59 -8.06 -6.42 13.52
CA HIS A 59 -9.47 -6.78 13.72
C HIS A 59 -9.85 -8.13 13.09
N THR A 60 -8.85 -8.92 12.68
CA THR A 60 -9.04 -10.20 11.99
C THR A 60 -8.66 -11.39 12.86
N SER A 61 -8.90 -12.61 12.37
CA SER A 61 -8.58 -13.88 13.05
C SER A 61 -7.08 -14.08 13.33
N VAL A 62 -6.18 -13.43 12.59
CA VAL A 62 -4.73 -13.48 12.87
C VAL A 62 -4.33 -12.58 14.04
N SER A 63 -5.25 -11.74 14.54
CA SER A 63 -5.05 -10.97 15.77
C SER A 63 -5.56 -11.74 16.98
N THR A 64 -4.69 -11.94 17.97
CA THR A 64 -5.05 -12.54 19.25
C THR A 64 -4.58 -11.61 20.36
N ASN A 65 -5.47 -11.29 21.31
CA ASN A 65 -5.20 -10.36 22.41
C ASN A 65 -4.68 -8.98 21.93
N GLY A 66 -5.17 -8.52 20.77
CA GLY A 66 -4.78 -7.23 20.19
C GLY A 66 -3.39 -7.21 19.54
N VAL A 67 -2.76 -8.38 19.33
CA VAL A 67 -1.48 -8.49 18.61
C VAL A 67 -1.69 -9.34 17.36
N VAL A 68 -1.33 -8.82 16.20
CA VAL A 68 -1.34 -9.62 14.96
C VAL A 68 -0.16 -10.58 14.97
N THR A 69 -0.39 -11.85 14.64
CA THR A 69 0.66 -12.86 14.56
C THR A 69 0.60 -13.63 13.25
N ALA A 70 1.73 -13.79 12.57
CA ALA A 70 1.79 -14.50 11.30
C ALA A 70 3.17 -15.15 11.07
N THR A 71 3.19 -16.20 10.24
CA THR A 71 4.38 -16.93 9.79
C THR A 71 4.59 -16.78 8.28
N SER A 72 3.55 -16.40 7.53
CA SER A 72 3.63 -16.16 6.09
C SER A 72 2.64 -15.10 5.60
N ALA A 73 2.91 -14.59 4.39
CA ALA A 73 2.04 -13.68 3.66
C ALA A 73 1.83 -14.15 2.22
N GLN A 74 0.65 -13.88 1.65
CA GLN A 74 0.29 -14.24 0.29
C GLN A 74 -0.53 -13.16 -0.41
N LEU A 75 -0.22 -12.86 -1.67
CA LEU A 75 -1.09 -12.10 -2.57
C LEU A 75 -2.22 -13.01 -3.08
N THR A 76 -3.46 -12.64 -2.80
CA THR A 76 -4.64 -13.43 -3.18
C THR A 76 -5.48 -12.76 -4.28
N ARG A 77 -5.34 -11.45 -4.44
CA ARG A 77 -5.88 -10.68 -5.57
C ARG A 77 -4.96 -9.50 -5.84
N PHE A 78 -4.31 -9.48 -7.01
CA PHE A 78 -3.26 -8.54 -7.35
C PHE A 78 -3.21 -8.32 -8.86
N GLN A 79 -2.46 -7.30 -9.27
CA GLN A 79 -2.17 -6.98 -10.68
C GLN A 79 -0.71 -7.32 -11.01
N GLN A 80 -0.38 -7.39 -12.30
CA GLN A 80 0.98 -7.71 -12.72
C GLN A 80 2.02 -6.70 -12.25
N SER A 81 1.62 -5.43 -12.04
CA SER A 81 2.48 -4.36 -11.51
C SER A 81 2.44 -4.23 -9.99
N THR A 82 1.81 -5.17 -9.27
CA THR A 82 1.75 -5.13 -7.81
C THR A 82 3.13 -5.40 -7.21
N HIS A 83 3.55 -4.48 -6.33
CA HIS A 83 4.70 -4.66 -5.45
C HIS A 83 4.30 -4.40 -3.99
N CYS A 84 4.62 -5.35 -3.11
CA CYS A 84 4.33 -5.32 -1.69
C CYS A 84 5.62 -5.44 -0.88
N GLU A 85 5.73 -4.65 0.17
CA GLU A 85 6.78 -4.75 1.17
C GLU A 85 6.13 -4.81 2.57
N ILE A 86 6.48 -5.84 3.35
CA ILE A 86 6.11 -5.99 4.76
C ILE A 86 7.40 -5.94 5.57
N THR A 87 7.50 -4.96 6.47
CA THR A 87 8.71 -4.73 7.27
C THR A 87 8.43 -4.73 8.76
N GLN A 88 9.37 -5.32 9.50
CA GLN A 88 9.49 -5.22 10.96
C GLN A 88 10.96 -5.37 11.32
N GLN A 89 11.56 -4.31 11.84
CA GLN A 89 12.95 -4.37 12.26
C GLN A 89 13.12 -5.24 13.51
N PRO A 90 14.23 -6.00 13.64
CA PRO A 90 15.30 -6.18 12.65
C PRO A 90 15.09 -7.38 11.70
N ASN A 91 14.04 -8.19 11.88
CA ASN A 91 14.00 -9.56 11.36
C ASN A 91 13.11 -9.77 10.12
N VAL A 92 12.32 -8.77 9.71
CA VAL A 92 11.37 -8.91 8.60
C VAL A 92 11.61 -7.80 7.57
N ASP A 93 12.04 -8.23 6.39
CA ASP A 93 12.00 -7.49 5.11
C ASP A 93 11.45 -8.47 4.07
N ALA A 94 10.12 -8.50 3.93
CA ALA A 94 9.43 -9.44 3.07
C ALA A 94 8.83 -8.72 1.86
N LYS A 95 9.17 -9.19 0.66
CA LYS A 95 8.73 -8.61 -0.61
C LYS A 95 7.87 -9.61 -1.37
N LEU A 96 6.70 -9.16 -1.79
CA LEU A 96 5.79 -9.92 -2.66
C LEU A 96 5.49 -9.13 -3.93
N ASP A 97 5.37 -9.84 -5.04
CA ASP A 97 5.00 -9.29 -6.33
C ASP A 97 4.25 -10.35 -7.16
N ALA A 98 3.91 -10.02 -8.40
CA ALA A 98 3.20 -10.94 -9.29
C ALA A 98 3.95 -12.24 -9.62
N GLN A 99 5.28 -12.26 -9.47
CA GLN A 99 6.13 -13.45 -9.69
C GLN A 99 6.36 -14.23 -8.38
N ARG A 100 6.46 -13.52 -7.25
CA ARG A 100 6.58 -14.06 -5.90
C ARG A 100 5.37 -13.66 -5.08
N THR A 101 4.30 -14.42 -5.25
CA THR A 101 3.00 -14.15 -4.61
C THR A 101 2.90 -14.67 -3.18
N TRP A 102 3.93 -15.38 -2.68
CA TRP A 102 3.97 -15.91 -1.32
C TRP A 102 5.36 -15.76 -0.73
N VAL A 103 5.42 -15.49 0.58
CA VAL A 103 6.69 -15.40 1.32
C VAL A 103 6.51 -15.86 2.76
N SER A 104 7.55 -16.49 3.30
CA SER A 104 7.65 -16.80 4.71
C SER A 104 8.22 -15.60 5.48
N LEU A 105 7.59 -15.25 6.61
CA LEU A 105 7.99 -14.14 7.48
C LEU A 105 8.96 -14.68 8.53
N ASP A 106 10.08 -14.00 8.76
CA ASP A 106 11.17 -14.43 9.69
C ASP A 106 11.50 -15.93 9.59
N GLN A 107 11.70 -16.44 8.38
CA GLN A 107 12.01 -17.86 8.11
C GLN A 107 10.93 -18.84 8.65
N GLY A 108 9.67 -18.39 8.75
CA GLY A 108 8.52 -19.19 9.17
C GLY A 108 8.32 -19.20 10.68
N LYS A 109 9.13 -18.44 11.42
CA LYS A 109 8.92 -18.21 12.84
C LYS A 109 7.69 -17.35 13.04
N LEU A 110 7.06 -17.50 14.21
CA LEU A 110 5.93 -16.66 14.58
C LEU A 110 6.41 -15.22 14.75
N VAL A 111 5.90 -14.33 13.91
CA VAL A 111 6.16 -12.91 13.98
C VAL A 111 5.02 -12.23 14.70
N ASN A 112 5.34 -11.42 15.71
CA ASN A 112 4.38 -10.64 16.48
C ASN A 112 4.42 -9.18 16.03
N TYR A 113 3.29 -8.69 15.55
CA TYR A 113 3.13 -7.38 14.97
C TYR A 113 2.48 -6.41 15.99
N ASP A 114 3.28 -5.69 16.78
CA ASP A 114 2.86 -4.56 17.64
C ASP A 114 3.02 -3.19 16.95
N VAL A 115 2.17 -2.21 17.29
CA VAL A 115 1.96 -0.92 16.60
C VAL A 115 3.21 -0.07 16.38
N ARG A 116 4.31 -0.31 17.11
CA ARG A 116 5.43 0.62 17.25
C ARG A 116 6.49 0.57 16.14
N GLN A 117 6.54 -0.47 15.29
CA GLN A 117 7.67 -0.69 14.35
C GLN A 117 7.28 -1.32 13.01
N LEU A 118 6.03 -1.13 12.56
CA LEU A 118 5.45 -1.95 11.50
C LEU A 118 4.91 -1.17 10.33
N LEU A 119 5.33 -1.55 9.14
CA LEU A 119 4.91 -0.90 7.91
C LEU A 119 4.72 -1.93 6.80
N ALA A 120 3.51 -1.94 6.23
CA ALA A 120 3.18 -2.55 4.95
C ALA A 120 3.03 -1.44 3.91
N LYS A 121 3.67 -1.60 2.76
CA LYS A 121 3.61 -0.67 1.62
C LYS A 121 3.22 -1.42 0.36
N PHE A 122 2.30 -0.84 -0.39
CA PHE A 122 1.84 -1.39 -1.66
C PHE A 122 1.92 -0.32 -2.74
N MET A 123 2.51 -0.66 -3.87
CA MET A 123 2.66 0.22 -5.03
C MET A 123 2.09 -0.46 -6.26
N GLU A 124 1.27 0.27 -7.00
CA GLU A 124 0.90 -0.01 -8.38
C GLU A 124 1.79 0.85 -9.28
N ASP A 125 2.42 0.24 -10.27
CA ASP A 125 3.36 0.87 -11.21
C ASP A 125 4.67 1.40 -10.60
N TYR A 126 5.73 0.60 -10.74
CA TYR A 126 7.08 1.13 -10.81
C TYR A 126 7.75 0.67 -12.12
N ILE A 127 7.25 1.19 -13.25
CA ILE A 127 8.10 1.40 -14.44
C ILE A 127 8.59 2.85 -14.37
N ASP A 128 9.52 3.13 -13.45
CA ASP A 128 10.47 4.22 -13.65
C ASP A 128 11.82 3.89 -13.03
N ASP A 129 12.60 3.09 -13.77
CA ASP A 129 14.03 2.88 -13.56
C ASP A 129 14.88 4.19 -13.65
N ARG A 130 14.26 5.38 -13.66
CA ARG A 130 14.99 6.67 -13.66
C ARG A 130 14.85 7.50 -12.39
N ASN A 131 14.24 6.99 -11.32
CA ASN A 131 14.32 7.68 -10.02
C ASN A 131 14.37 6.78 -8.78
N CYS A 132 15.10 5.65 -8.86
CA CYS A 132 15.58 4.93 -7.66
C CYS A 132 16.67 5.75 -6.94
N GLY A 133 16.29 6.92 -6.44
CA GLY A 133 17.10 7.78 -5.59
C GLY A 133 16.34 8.02 -4.29
N LEU A 134 16.96 7.61 -3.18
CA LEU A 134 16.57 7.91 -1.79
C LEU A 134 15.60 6.93 -1.12
N SER A 135 16.05 5.67 -0.98
CA SER A 135 15.75 4.92 0.24
C SER A 135 16.53 5.57 1.39
N TRP A 136 15.88 6.48 2.13
CA TRP A 136 16.37 6.87 3.45
C TRP A 136 15.90 5.84 4.46
N VAL A 137 16.83 4.98 4.88
CA VAL A 137 16.90 4.54 6.27
C VAL A 137 17.75 5.57 7.00
N LEU A 138 17.11 6.31 7.91
CA LEU A 138 17.63 7.14 9.01
C LEU A 138 16.34 7.68 9.62
N ILE A 139 15.86 7.19 10.76
CA ILE A 139 16.42 7.32 12.11
C ILE A 139 15.94 6.15 12.98
#